data_AF-A0A7C7CHW5-F1
#
_entry.id   AF-A0A7C7CHW5-F1
#
_cell.length_a   1.000
_cell.length_b   1.000
_cell.length_c   1.000
_cell.angle_alpha   90.00
_cell.angle_beta   90.00
_cell.angle_gamma   90.00
#
_symmetry.space_group_name_H-M   'P 1'
#
loop_
_entity.id
_entity.type
_entity.pdbx_description
1 polymer ?
#
loop_
_entity_poly.entity_id
_entity_poly.type
_entity_poly.pdbx_seq_one_letter_code
_entity_poly.pdbx_strand_id
1 'polypeptide(L)'
;MKQTLSIESAQQCLAAGKDDNQDACGVKVAEGQQLQTKGIAIAIADGMSGSDAGREASQACVQGFLGDYFSTPETWTVQTSAQKIISALNNWLHGNGQRKYQSHKGMVTTLSAMVLKSNTGFIFHVGDTRIYRLQGKEFKQLTHDHRVQINEHKSFLSRAIGIDVRLDIDYRSIPLEVGDIFVMISDGVHEFVNDNKMVELINSSDSDLKLAAKLIADEAIKNKTNDNVTCQLIKIVSLPGENEEEFYQKLTKLPFPPILEPGMILDGYKILRHLFSNKRTEVYLALDTELDINVVLKAPSVNYDDDAEYISLFLHEEWAGRRINSAQVMKVLEISRKRTAMYYIAEHIEGRTLRQWIEDEPRANLNTVRDFVEQISRGLRAFHRLEMIHQDLKPENIIIDNNGSLKIIDFGSTKIAGIDEISTPIQFNNILGTINYTAPEYHVGNTGSNRSDIFSLGVIAYELLSGHLPYGKELSAKNMSKVNYISIKRYNPEIPVWVDKALEKAVNINPEQRFTRLSEFVVALKNPNSRLVNNDYVPLIKRNPIRVWQLISACLLASNILIIYIVS
;
A
#
# COMPACT_ATOMS: atom_id res chain seq x y z
N MET A 1 -18.12 -6.88 -22.53
CA MET A 1 -17.22 -7.85 -21.87
C MET A 1 -16.37 -7.08 -20.88
N LYS A 2 -16.22 -7.51 -19.63
CA LYS A 2 -15.28 -6.87 -18.69
C LYS A 2 -13.87 -7.03 -19.25
N GLN A 3 -13.18 -5.93 -19.55
CA GLN A 3 -11.77 -5.98 -19.94
C GLN A 3 -10.99 -6.60 -18.78
N THR A 4 -10.19 -7.63 -19.06
CA THR A 4 -9.31 -8.29 -18.10
C THR A 4 -7.87 -7.85 -18.36
N LEU A 5 -7.01 -7.95 -17.35
CA LEU A 5 -5.57 -7.76 -17.52
C LEU A 5 -5.04 -8.78 -18.55
N SER A 6 -4.42 -8.30 -19.62
CA SER A 6 -3.76 -9.16 -20.61
C SER A 6 -2.45 -8.55 -21.09
N ILE A 7 -1.51 -9.43 -21.43
CA ILE A 7 -0.17 -9.05 -21.90
C ILE A 7 0.23 -9.84 -23.13
N GLU A 8 1.15 -9.27 -23.90
CA GLU A 8 2.01 -9.98 -24.83
C GLU A 8 3.41 -10.04 -24.23
N SER A 9 4.08 -11.18 -24.33
CA SER A 9 5.44 -11.33 -23.81
C SER A 9 6.33 -12.09 -24.77
N ALA A 10 7.60 -11.69 -24.84
CA ALA A 10 8.64 -12.40 -25.57
C ALA A 10 9.92 -12.43 -24.74
N GLN A 11 10.76 -13.46 -24.97
CA GLN A 11 12.02 -13.59 -24.27
C GLN A 11 13.10 -14.22 -25.15
N GLN A 12 14.33 -13.78 -24.93
CA GLN A 12 15.57 -14.39 -25.42
C GLN A 12 16.50 -14.56 -24.23
N CYS A 13 17.11 -15.74 -24.13
CA CYS A 13 17.98 -16.12 -23.02
C CYS A 13 19.06 -17.06 -23.58
N LEU A 14 20.25 -16.52 -23.81
CA LEU A 14 21.32 -17.14 -24.59
C LEU A 14 22.63 -17.16 -23.80
N ALA A 15 23.42 -18.22 -23.98
CA ALA A 15 24.75 -18.30 -23.39
C ALA A 15 25.70 -17.20 -23.93
N ALA A 16 25.56 -16.88 -25.23
CA ALA A 16 26.26 -15.81 -25.94
C ALA A 16 27.78 -15.80 -25.73
N GLY A 17 28.30 -14.95 -24.83
CA GLY A 17 29.74 -14.81 -24.55
C GLY A 17 30.34 -15.95 -23.72
N LYS A 18 29.51 -16.85 -23.19
CA LYS A 18 29.92 -18.00 -22.35
C LYS A 18 29.55 -19.35 -22.96
N ASP A 19 30.20 -20.40 -22.48
CA ASP A 19 29.93 -21.79 -22.88
C ASP A 19 28.60 -22.34 -22.36
N ASP A 20 28.10 -21.78 -21.25
CA ASP A 20 26.83 -22.16 -20.64
C ASP A 20 26.00 -20.93 -20.26
N ASN A 21 24.68 -21.09 -20.31
CA ASN A 21 23.74 -20.03 -19.91
C ASN A 21 23.44 -20.12 -18.42
N GLN A 22 23.91 -19.12 -17.66
CA GLN A 22 23.71 -19.00 -16.22
C GLN A 22 22.53 -18.08 -15.88
N ASP A 23 21.88 -17.47 -16.87
CA ASP A 23 20.68 -16.66 -16.67
C ASP A 23 19.41 -17.51 -16.65
N ALA A 24 18.37 -16.97 -16.02
CA ALA A 24 17.02 -17.52 -16.05
C ALA A 24 16.00 -16.39 -16.18
N CYS A 25 14.93 -16.63 -16.95
CA CYS A 25 13.79 -15.72 -17.02
C CYS A 25 12.49 -16.49 -17.26
N GLY A 26 11.36 -15.89 -16.89
CA GLY A 26 10.06 -16.49 -17.14
C GLY A 26 8.88 -15.58 -16.84
N VAL A 27 7.73 -15.94 -17.42
CA VAL A 27 6.43 -15.31 -17.20
C VAL A 27 5.43 -16.38 -16.84
N LYS A 28 4.58 -16.10 -15.85
CA LYS A 28 3.44 -16.95 -15.50
C LYS A 28 2.18 -16.11 -15.36
N VAL A 29 1.23 -16.39 -16.23
CA VAL A 29 -0.10 -15.76 -16.28
C VAL A 29 -1.07 -16.66 -15.51
N ALA A 30 -1.75 -16.13 -14.49
CA ALA A 30 -2.81 -16.88 -13.82
C ALA A 30 -4.09 -16.94 -14.66
N GLU A 31 -4.90 -17.97 -14.44
CA GLU A 31 -6.18 -18.16 -15.12
C GLU A 31 -7.37 -17.88 -14.19
N GLY A 32 -8.50 -17.50 -14.78
CA GLY A 32 -9.78 -17.35 -14.09
C GLY A 32 -9.74 -16.36 -12.91
N GLN A 33 -10.25 -16.80 -11.75
CA GLN A 33 -10.34 -15.97 -10.54
C GLN A 33 -8.96 -15.61 -9.96
N GLN A 34 -7.95 -16.47 -10.18
CA GLN A 34 -6.59 -16.24 -9.70
C GLN A 34 -5.91 -15.08 -10.42
N LEU A 35 -6.29 -14.78 -11.67
CA LEU A 35 -5.84 -13.58 -12.38
C LEU A 35 -6.28 -12.28 -11.68
N GLN A 36 -7.46 -12.28 -11.04
CA GLN A 36 -7.96 -11.11 -10.32
C GLN A 36 -7.27 -10.94 -8.96
N THR A 37 -6.98 -12.05 -8.26
CA THR A 37 -6.41 -12.01 -6.91
C THR A 37 -4.89 -11.94 -6.90
N LYS A 38 -4.22 -12.55 -7.88
CA LYS A 38 -2.76 -12.70 -7.97
C LYS A 38 -2.15 -12.06 -9.23
N GLY A 39 -2.90 -11.90 -10.31
CA GLY A 39 -2.37 -11.24 -11.51
C GLY A 39 -1.37 -12.10 -12.30
N ILE A 40 -0.32 -11.47 -12.81
CA ILE A 40 0.70 -12.07 -13.66
C ILE A 40 2.05 -11.88 -13.00
N ALA A 41 2.88 -12.92 -12.90
CA ALA A 41 4.22 -12.85 -12.32
C ALA A 41 5.28 -13.02 -13.41
N ILE A 42 6.33 -12.21 -13.33
CA ILE A 42 7.44 -12.12 -14.27
C ILE A 42 8.72 -12.08 -13.46
N ALA A 43 9.77 -12.78 -13.89
CA ALA A 43 11.06 -12.76 -13.21
C ALA A 43 12.22 -12.95 -14.18
N ILE A 44 13.32 -12.27 -13.89
CA ILE A 44 14.65 -12.45 -14.51
C ILE A 44 15.69 -12.55 -13.39
N ALA A 45 16.67 -13.41 -13.58
CA ALA A 45 17.79 -13.62 -12.68
C ALA A 45 19.05 -13.91 -13.48
N ASP A 46 20.16 -13.33 -13.06
CA ASP A 46 21.49 -13.58 -13.59
C ASP A 46 22.32 -14.30 -12.52
N GLY A 47 22.92 -15.42 -12.92
CA GLY A 47 23.78 -16.24 -12.05
C GLY A 47 25.19 -15.67 -11.99
N MET A 48 25.69 -15.33 -10.79
CA MET A 48 26.99 -14.68 -10.66
C MET A 48 28.13 -15.53 -11.25
N SER A 49 28.89 -14.94 -12.19
CA SER A 49 30.05 -15.54 -12.89
C SER A 49 31.17 -16.09 -11.98
N GLY A 50 31.19 -15.70 -10.70
CA GLY A 50 32.15 -16.19 -9.68
C GLY A 50 31.54 -17.14 -8.63
N SER A 51 30.31 -17.59 -8.84
CA SER A 51 29.61 -18.55 -7.98
C SER A 51 29.79 -19.98 -8.50
N ASP A 52 30.03 -20.94 -7.60
CA ASP A 52 30.21 -22.35 -7.95
C ASP A 52 28.97 -22.96 -8.62
N ALA A 53 27.79 -22.35 -8.40
CA ALA A 53 26.52 -22.80 -8.96
C ALA A 53 25.57 -21.64 -9.32
N GLY A 54 26.10 -20.62 -10.01
CA GLY A 54 25.33 -19.46 -10.47
C GLY A 54 24.09 -19.86 -11.30
N ARG A 55 24.23 -20.83 -12.20
CA ARG A 55 23.12 -21.37 -13.00
C ARG A 55 22.04 -22.06 -12.15
N GLU A 56 22.43 -22.89 -11.20
CA GLU A 56 21.46 -23.55 -10.30
C GLU A 56 20.72 -22.49 -9.46
N ALA A 57 21.43 -21.45 -9.03
CA ALA A 57 20.88 -20.36 -8.23
C ALA A 57 19.83 -19.54 -9.00
N SER A 58 20.15 -19.06 -10.20
CA SER A 58 19.23 -18.24 -11.03
C SER A 58 17.97 -19.02 -11.41
N GLN A 59 18.14 -20.29 -11.84
CA GLN A 59 17.02 -21.17 -12.18
C GLN A 59 16.11 -21.44 -10.98
N ALA A 60 16.69 -21.79 -9.83
CA ALA A 60 15.91 -22.02 -8.61
C ALA A 60 15.17 -20.76 -8.16
N CYS A 61 15.78 -19.58 -8.33
CA CYS A 61 15.17 -18.32 -7.93
C CYS A 61 13.95 -17.97 -8.80
N VAL A 62 14.10 -18.00 -10.13
CA VAL A 62 13.01 -17.70 -11.08
C VAL A 62 11.89 -18.74 -10.97
N GLN A 63 12.23 -20.02 -10.97
CA GLN A 63 11.21 -21.08 -10.87
C GLN A 63 10.51 -21.07 -9.53
N GLY A 64 11.24 -20.87 -8.43
CA GLY A 64 10.68 -20.77 -7.09
C GLY A 64 9.74 -19.57 -6.94
N PHE A 65 10.13 -18.40 -7.45
CA PHE A 65 9.28 -17.21 -7.40
C PHE A 65 7.97 -17.41 -8.19
N LEU A 66 8.07 -17.84 -9.45
CA LEU A 66 6.90 -18.08 -10.31
C LEU A 66 6.05 -19.27 -9.81
N GLY A 67 6.67 -20.26 -9.18
CA GLY A 67 5.98 -21.41 -8.58
C GLY A 67 5.17 -21.01 -7.35
N ASP A 68 5.82 -20.41 -6.37
CA ASP A 68 5.28 -20.22 -5.03
C ASP A 68 4.36 -19.01 -4.91
N TYR A 69 4.54 -17.98 -5.77
CA TYR A 69 3.74 -16.75 -5.72
C TYR A 69 2.23 -17.02 -5.75
N PHE A 70 1.80 -17.89 -6.66
CA PHE A 70 0.40 -18.23 -6.85
C PHE A 70 -0.17 -19.13 -5.75
N SER A 71 0.69 -19.78 -4.97
CA SER A 71 0.33 -20.64 -3.84
C SER A 71 0.22 -19.88 -2.51
N THR A 72 0.59 -18.59 -2.49
CA THR A 72 0.45 -17.76 -1.28
C THR A 72 -1.01 -17.45 -0.95
N PRO A 73 -1.37 -17.25 0.34
CA PRO A 73 -2.75 -16.95 0.72
C PRO A 73 -3.34 -15.76 -0.07
N GLU A 74 -4.59 -15.86 -0.53
CA GLU A 74 -5.25 -14.79 -1.31
C GLU A 74 -5.40 -13.48 -0.54
N THR A 75 -5.45 -13.58 0.79
CA THR A 75 -5.53 -12.42 1.69
C THR A 75 -4.24 -11.60 1.80
N TRP A 76 -3.12 -12.10 1.30
CA TRP A 76 -1.84 -11.38 1.37
C TRP A 76 -1.73 -10.37 0.22
N THR A 77 -1.14 -9.22 0.51
CA THR A 77 -0.76 -8.24 -0.51
C THR A 77 0.29 -8.82 -1.46
N VAL A 78 0.43 -8.21 -2.64
CA VAL A 78 1.48 -8.62 -3.59
C VAL A 78 2.85 -8.48 -2.95
N GLN A 79 3.09 -7.36 -2.27
CA GLN A 79 4.32 -7.08 -1.54
C GLN A 79 4.63 -8.15 -0.49
N THR A 80 3.65 -8.48 0.38
CA THR A 80 3.85 -9.50 1.43
C THR A 80 4.19 -10.85 0.82
N SER A 81 3.48 -11.23 -0.25
CA SER A 81 3.66 -12.51 -0.92
C SER A 81 5.06 -12.63 -1.51
N ALA A 82 5.46 -11.64 -2.32
CA ALA A 82 6.78 -11.61 -2.96
C ALA A 82 7.92 -11.55 -1.94
N GLN A 83 7.87 -10.65 -0.95
CA GLN A 83 8.93 -10.54 0.06
C GLN A 83 9.13 -11.85 0.84
N LYS A 84 8.04 -12.53 1.23
CA LYS A 84 8.14 -13.81 1.94
C LYS A 84 8.78 -14.90 1.10
N ILE A 85 8.45 -14.97 -0.19
CA ILE A 85 9.04 -15.95 -1.12
C ILE A 85 10.50 -15.65 -1.36
N ILE A 86 10.84 -14.40 -1.69
CA ILE A 86 12.21 -13.98 -1.98
C ILE A 86 13.10 -14.22 -0.74
N SER A 87 12.62 -13.89 0.47
CA SER A 87 13.36 -14.21 1.71
C SER A 87 13.52 -15.72 1.93
N ALA A 88 12.53 -16.54 1.59
CA ALA A 88 12.64 -17.99 1.70
C ALA A 88 13.66 -18.57 0.71
N LEU A 89 13.64 -18.10 -0.55
CA LEU A 89 14.60 -18.46 -1.59
C LEU A 89 16.03 -18.05 -1.19
N ASN A 90 16.19 -16.86 -0.63
CA ASN A 90 17.48 -16.38 -0.12
C ASN A 90 18.06 -17.31 0.94
N ASN A 91 17.26 -17.68 1.94
CA ASN A 91 17.69 -18.59 3.01
C ASN A 91 18.04 -19.98 2.46
N TRP A 92 17.28 -20.47 1.49
CA TRP A 92 17.53 -21.75 0.85
C TRP A 92 18.84 -21.76 0.04
N LEU A 93 19.06 -20.72 -0.78
CA LEU A 93 20.28 -20.56 -1.58
C LEU A 93 21.52 -20.38 -0.69
N HIS A 94 21.45 -19.49 0.30
CA HIS A 94 22.54 -19.28 1.26
C HIS A 94 22.86 -20.57 2.04
N GLY A 95 21.83 -21.29 2.52
CA GLY A 95 22.01 -22.55 3.26
C GLY A 95 22.61 -23.68 2.42
N ASN A 96 22.16 -23.85 1.17
CA ASN A 96 22.71 -24.86 0.27
C ASN A 96 24.09 -24.50 -0.26
N GLY A 97 24.35 -23.22 -0.54
CA GLY A 97 25.67 -22.71 -0.91
C GLY A 97 26.74 -23.09 0.12
N GLN A 98 26.44 -22.88 1.41
CA GLN A 98 27.35 -23.26 2.49
C GLN A 98 27.54 -24.77 2.64
N ARG A 99 26.47 -25.58 2.51
CA ARG A 99 26.56 -27.03 2.70
C ARG A 99 27.23 -27.75 1.53
N LYS A 100 26.89 -27.39 0.29
CA LYS A 100 27.31 -28.11 -0.92
C LYS A 100 28.67 -27.65 -1.42
N TYR A 101 28.99 -26.36 -1.28
CA TYR A 101 30.21 -25.76 -1.84
C TYR A 101 31.21 -25.25 -0.79
N GLN A 102 30.86 -25.33 0.51
CA GLN A 102 31.70 -24.83 1.63
C GLN A 102 32.19 -23.38 1.42
N SER A 103 31.43 -22.58 0.66
CA SER A 103 31.80 -21.26 0.20
C SER A 103 30.65 -20.28 0.44
N HIS A 104 30.99 -19.07 0.90
CA HIS A 104 30.03 -17.95 1.01
C HIS A 104 29.51 -17.47 -0.36
N LYS A 105 30.07 -17.97 -1.48
CA LYS A 105 29.61 -17.68 -2.85
C LYS A 105 29.05 -18.91 -3.57
N GLY A 106 28.67 -19.96 -2.83
CA GLY A 106 28.29 -21.24 -3.44
C GLY A 106 27.07 -21.16 -4.38
N MET A 107 26.03 -20.42 -4.02
CA MET A 107 24.82 -20.24 -4.84
C MET A 107 24.34 -18.79 -4.76
N VAL A 108 24.79 -17.96 -5.70
CA VAL A 108 24.49 -16.52 -5.69
C VAL A 108 23.93 -16.07 -7.04
N THR A 109 22.85 -15.29 -7.00
CA THR A 109 22.17 -14.79 -8.20
C THR A 109 21.50 -13.45 -7.92
N THR A 110 21.24 -12.68 -8.98
CA THR A 110 20.37 -11.52 -8.91
C THR A 110 18.91 -11.92 -9.08
N LEU A 111 17.99 -11.01 -8.75
CA LEU A 111 16.58 -11.18 -9.05
C LEU A 111 15.93 -9.83 -9.30
N SER A 112 15.33 -9.70 -10.47
CA SER A 112 14.36 -8.67 -10.78
C SER A 112 13.03 -9.34 -11.08
N ALA A 113 12.04 -9.11 -10.24
CA ALA A 113 10.71 -9.67 -10.37
C ALA A 113 9.66 -8.58 -10.51
N MET A 114 8.66 -8.82 -11.34
CA MET A 114 7.52 -7.95 -11.53
C MET A 114 6.23 -8.73 -11.40
N VAL A 115 5.26 -8.19 -10.67
CA VAL A 115 3.90 -8.71 -10.64
C VAL A 115 2.96 -7.65 -11.20
N LEU A 116 2.17 -8.01 -12.21
CA LEU A 116 1.11 -7.15 -12.76
C LEU A 116 -0.22 -7.60 -12.17
N LYS A 117 -0.89 -6.72 -11.42
CA LYS A 117 -2.20 -7.03 -10.83
C LYS A 117 -3.10 -5.80 -10.92
N SER A 118 -4.32 -6.00 -11.43
CA SER A 118 -5.24 -4.92 -11.75
C SER A 118 -4.58 -3.90 -12.69
N ASN A 119 -4.46 -2.63 -12.29
CA ASN A 119 -3.83 -1.56 -13.07
C ASN A 119 -2.47 -1.15 -12.47
N THR A 120 -1.83 -2.06 -11.73
CA THR A 120 -0.60 -1.75 -10.99
C THR A 120 0.47 -2.80 -11.25
N GLY A 121 1.68 -2.33 -11.53
CA GLY A 121 2.89 -3.14 -11.61
C GLY A 121 3.67 -3.05 -10.30
N PHE A 122 4.06 -4.19 -9.74
CA PHE A 122 4.82 -4.31 -8.49
C PHE A 122 6.20 -4.86 -8.81
N ILE A 123 7.24 -4.10 -8.50
CA ILE A 123 8.63 -4.43 -8.82
C ILE A 123 9.37 -4.79 -7.53
N PHE A 124 10.12 -5.89 -7.58
CA PHE A 124 10.99 -6.38 -6.52
C PHE A 124 12.38 -6.60 -7.10
N HIS A 125 13.40 -6.01 -6.49
CA HIS A 125 14.73 -5.99 -7.08
C HIS A 125 15.84 -6.26 -6.07
N VAL A 126 16.76 -7.15 -6.44
CA VAL A 126 18.02 -7.40 -5.77
C VAL A 126 19.08 -7.76 -6.81
N GLY A 127 19.97 -6.84 -7.13
CA GLY A 127 21.17 -7.12 -7.91
C GLY A 127 21.39 -6.02 -8.93
N ASP A 128 21.68 -6.39 -10.17
CA ASP A 128 21.98 -5.46 -11.27
C ASP A 128 21.19 -5.76 -12.54
N THR A 129 20.38 -6.81 -12.58
CA THR A 129 19.39 -6.98 -13.66
C THR A 129 18.44 -5.79 -13.67
N ARG A 130 18.14 -5.25 -14.85
CA ARG A 130 17.41 -3.98 -14.96
C ARG A 130 16.00 -4.18 -15.48
N ILE A 131 15.06 -3.39 -14.96
CA ILE A 131 13.72 -3.22 -15.52
C ILE A 131 13.57 -1.80 -16.01
N TYR A 132 13.19 -1.63 -17.27
CA TYR A 132 12.83 -0.35 -17.88
C TYR A 132 11.35 -0.34 -18.26
N ARG A 133 10.77 0.85 -18.32
CA ARG A 133 9.45 1.12 -18.92
C ARG A 133 9.64 2.00 -20.15
N LEU A 134 9.10 1.54 -21.28
CA LEU A 134 8.94 2.32 -22.49
C LEU A 134 7.48 2.75 -22.60
N GLN A 135 7.25 4.07 -22.56
CA GLN A 135 5.93 4.68 -22.72
C GLN A 135 6.01 5.79 -23.76
N GLY A 136 5.43 5.55 -24.95
CA GLY A 136 5.59 6.44 -26.10
C GLY A 136 7.07 6.58 -26.51
N LYS A 137 7.69 7.72 -26.18
CA LYS A 137 9.12 7.99 -26.42
C LYS A 137 9.97 7.97 -25.15
N GLU A 138 9.35 7.89 -23.98
CA GLU A 138 10.06 7.88 -22.70
C GLU A 138 10.54 6.48 -22.38
N PHE A 139 11.84 6.31 -22.20
CA PHE A 139 12.46 5.05 -21.80
C PHE A 139 13.16 5.26 -20.45
N LYS A 140 12.58 4.71 -19.39
CA LYS A 140 12.98 4.99 -18.01
C LYS A 140 13.35 3.73 -17.26
N GLN A 141 14.53 3.72 -16.67
CA GLN A 141 14.96 2.67 -15.74
C GLN A 141 14.17 2.76 -14.43
N LEU A 142 13.64 1.64 -13.97
CA LEU A 142 12.80 1.54 -12.77
C LEU A 142 13.53 0.93 -11.55
N THR A 143 14.60 0.18 -11.78
CA THR A 143 15.44 -0.47 -10.77
C THR A 143 16.74 0.30 -10.55
N HIS A 144 17.38 0.10 -9.40
CA HIS A 144 18.70 0.69 -9.09
C HIS A 144 19.73 -0.41 -8.92
N ASP A 145 20.86 -0.29 -9.60
CA ASP A 145 21.90 -1.32 -9.58
C ASP A 145 22.58 -1.40 -8.21
N HIS A 146 22.58 -2.59 -7.62
CA HIS A 146 23.29 -2.92 -6.39
C HIS A 146 24.73 -3.35 -6.68
N ARG A 147 25.54 -2.45 -7.25
CA ARG A 147 26.97 -2.68 -7.54
C ARG A 147 27.87 -1.71 -6.79
N VAL A 148 29.06 -2.17 -6.43
CA VAL A 148 30.19 -1.34 -5.96
C VAL A 148 31.30 -1.42 -6.97
N GLN A 149 31.72 -0.26 -7.49
CA GLN A 149 32.87 -0.16 -8.38
C GLN A 149 34.13 0.04 -7.53
N ILE A 150 35.08 -0.90 -7.61
CA ILE A 150 36.35 -0.81 -6.87
C ILE A 150 37.40 -0.12 -7.75
N ASN A 151 37.42 -0.43 -9.05
CA ASN A 151 38.32 0.14 -10.06
C ASN A 151 37.61 0.19 -11.43
N GLU A 152 38.21 0.81 -12.45
CA GLU A 152 37.66 0.90 -13.83
C GLU A 152 37.29 -0.45 -14.46
N HIS A 153 37.85 -1.57 -13.96
CA HIS A 153 37.67 -2.91 -14.53
C HIS A 153 37.04 -3.93 -13.57
N LYS A 154 36.65 -3.54 -12.35
CA LYS A 154 36.08 -4.47 -11.36
C LYS A 154 34.90 -3.87 -10.61
N SER A 155 33.72 -4.41 -10.87
CA SER A 155 32.48 -4.21 -10.13
C SER A 155 32.12 -5.50 -9.37
N PHE A 156 31.53 -5.34 -8.17
CA PHE A 156 30.95 -6.45 -7.42
C PHE A 156 29.53 -6.11 -6.99
N LEU A 157 28.67 -7.12 -6.91
CA LEU A 157 27.34 -6.98 -6.32
C LEU A 157 27.45 -6.62 -4.83
N SER A 158 26.88 -5.48 -4.43
CA SER A 158 26.69 -5.12 -3.01
C SER A 158 25.53 -5.89 -2.39
N ARG A 159 24.54 -6.29 -3.21
CA ARG A 159 23.38 -7.09 -2.79
C ARG A 159 23.05 -8.10 -3.87
N ALA A 160 22.86 -9.35 -3.46
CA ALA A 160 22.37 -10.42 -4.31
C ALA A 160 21.72 -11.50 -3.44
N ILE A 161 20.90 -12.34 -4.05
CA ILE A 161 20.25 -13.45 -3.35
C ILE A 161 21.29 -14.55 -3.10
N GLY A 162 21.33 -15.06 -1.87
CA GLY A 162 22.22 -16.13 -1.43
C GLY A 162 23.54 -15.65 -0.82
N ILE A 163 23.81 -14.34 -0.80
CA ILE A 163 25.05 -13.78 -0.20
C ILE A 163 25.00 -13.79 1.33
N ASP A 164 23.89 -13.34 1.93
CA ASP A 164 23.72 -13.22 3.38
C ASP A 164 22.32 -13.73 3.78
N VAL A 165 22.13 -14.08 5.04
CA VAL A 165 20.84 -14.45 5.64
C VAL A 165 19.87 -13.26 5.63
N ARG A 166 20.39 -12.05 5.84
CA ARG A 166 19.58 -10.82 5.78
C ARG A 166 19.60 -10.27 4.37
N LEU A 167 18.40 -10.12 3.80
CA LEU A 167 18.20 -9.60 2.45
C LEU A 167 17.33 -8.35 2.50
N ASP A 168 17.89 -7.25 2.01
CA ASP A 168 17.13 -6.04 1.71
C ASP A 168 16.63 -6.12 0.28
N ILE A 169 15.31 -6.05 0.11
CA ILE A 169 14.63 -6.17 -1.18
C ILE A 169 14.10 -4.79 -1.54
N ASP A 170 14.57 -4.23 -2.64
CA ASP A 170 14.01 -2.99 -3.17
C ASP A 170 12.60 -3.28 -3.69
N TYR A 171 11.66 -2.40 -3.34
CA TYR A 171 10.26 -2.53 -3.70
C TYR A 171 9.71 -1.21 -4.25
N ARG A 172 8.97 -1.30 -5.35
CA ARG A 172 8.26 -0.17 -5.96
C ARG A 172 6.94 -0.64 -6.56
N SER A 173 5.93 0.21 -6.55
CA SER A 173 4.71 0.02 -7.34
C SER A 173 4.56 1.17 -8.35
N ILE A 174 3.92 0.88 -9.49
CA ILE A 174 3.68 1.85 -10.55
C ILE A 174 2.29 1.63 -11.17
N PRO A 175 1.60 2.69 -11.61
CA PRO A 175 0.41 2.54 -12.45
C PRO A 175 0.80 1.93 -13.80
N LEU A 176 -0.10 1.11 -14.35
CA LEU A 176 0.04 0.52 -15.68
C LEU A 176 -0.85 1.26 -16.67
N GLU A 177 -0.39 1.33 -17.91
CA GLU A 177 -1.15 1.86 -19.04
C GLU A 177 -1.15 0.89 -20.22
N VAL A 178 -2.23 0.94 -21.00
CA VAL A 178 -2.33 0.13 -22.22
C VAL A 178 -1.28 0.62 -23.21
N GLY A 179 -0.46 -0.31 -23.70
CA GLY A 179 0.66 -0.02 -24.60
C GLY A 179 2.01 0.14 -23.90
N ASP A 180 2.07 0.17 -22.57
CA ASP A 180 3.34 0.11 -21.83
C ASP A 180 4.15 -1.13 -22.27
N ILE A 181 5.44 -0.94 -22.51
CA ILE A 181 6.38 -2.05 -22.73
C ILE A 181 7.43 -2.04 -21.62
N PHE A 182 7.46 -3.13 -20.84
CA PHE A 182 8.49 -3.38 -19.85
C PHE A 182 9.63 -4.18 -20.48
N VAL A 183 10.85 -3.71 -20.27
CA VAL A 183 12.08 -4.32 -20.79
C VAL A 183 12.91 -4.79 -19.62
N MET A 184 13.06 -6.10 -19.47
CA MET A 184 13.82 -6.76 -18.41
C MET A 184 15.06 -7.40 -18.99
N ILE A 185 16.25 -6.95 -18.56
CA ILE A 185 17.53 -7.31 -19.19
C ILE A 185 18.64 -7.60 -18.18
N SER A 186 19.57 -8.49 -18.56
CA SER A 186 20.83 -8.75 -17.83
C SER A 186 21.95 -7.80 -18.28
N ASP A 187 23.08 -7.84 -17.58
CA ASP A 187 24.24 -6.99 -17.85
C ASP A 187 24.93 -7.28 -19.19
N GLY A 188 24.89 -8.54 -19.64
CA GLY A 188 25.30 -8.93 -20.98
C GLY A 188 24.53 -8.23 -22.09
N VAL A 189 23.39 -7.58 -21.80
CA VAL A 189 22.70 -6.64 -22.70
C VAL A 189 23.00 -5.18 -22.34
N HIS A 190 22.70 -4.75 -21.11
CA HIS A 190 22.66 -3.32 -20.78
C HIS A 190 24.05 -2.67 -20.68
N GLU A 191 25.13 -3.44 -20.63
CA GLU A 191 26.50 -2.91 -20.76
C GLU A 191 26.94 -2.73 -22.22
N PHE A 192 26.30 -3.45 -23.16
CA PHE A 192 26.72 -3.54 -24.55
C PHE A 192 25.74 -2.86 -25.52
N VAL A 193 24.50 -2.61 -25.12
CA VAL A 193 23.47 -1.96 -25.92
C VAL A 193 22.94 -0.75 -25.17
N ASN A 194 23.05 0.43 -25.78
CA ASN A 194 22.55 1.66 -25.17
C ASN A 194 21.03 1.83 -25.32
N ASP A 195 20.46 2.65 -24.45
CA ASP A 195 19.02 2.92 -24.34
C ASP A 195 18.39 3.37 -25.67
N ASN A 196 19.02 4.30 -26.38
CA ASN A 196 18.51 4.80 -27.66
C ASN A 196 18.41 3.68 -28.70
N LYS A 197 19.40 2.78 -28.74
CA LYS A 197 19.41 1.66 -29.66
C LYS A 197 18.33 0.64 -29.30
N MET A 198 18.13 0.36 -28.01
CA MET A 198 17.03 -0.52 -27.57
C MET A 198 15.67 0.02 -28.01
N VAL A 199 15.42 1.32 -27.82
CA VAL A 199 14.16 1.97 -28.25
C VAL A 199 13.99 1.89 -29.77
N GLU A 200 15.05 2.11 -30.55
CA GLU A 200 15.03 1.98 -32.02
C GLU A 200 14.66 0.56 -32.45
N LEU A 201 15.25 -0.46 -31.83
CA LEU A 201 15.00 -1.87 -32.16
C LEU A 201 13.57 -2.30 -31.79
N ILE A 202 13.03 -1.82 -30.67
CA ILE A 202 11.65 -2.09 -30.26
C ILE A 202 10.66 -1.45 -31.25
N ASN A 203 10.89 -0.19 -31.63
CA ASN A 203 10.00 0.54 -32.54
C ASN A 203 10.06 0.04 -33.98
N SER A 204 11.21 -0.48 -34.45
CA SER A 204 11.37 -1.00 -35.81
C SER A 204 10.82 -2.42 -36.01
N SER A 205 10.37 -3.08 -34.94
CA SER A 205 9.90 -4.48 -35.00
C SER A 205 8.41 -4.63 -35.33
N ASP A 206 7.73 -3.60 -35.82
CA ASP A 206 6.30 -3.63 -36.24
C ASP A 206 5.36 -4.27 -35.20
N SER A 207 5.58 -4.00 -33.91
CA SER A 207 4.87 -4.60 -32.76
C SER A 207 5.12 -6.09 -32.50
N ASP A 208 6.03 -6.76 -33.22
CA ASP A 208 6.47 -8.11 -32.90
C ASP A 208 7.53 -8.10 -31.79
N LEU A 209 7.11 -8.38 -30.56
CA LEU A 209 8.00 -8.47 -29.40
C LEU A 209 9.06 -9.57 -29.53
N LYS A 210 8.80 -10.67 -30.26
CA LYS A 210 9.77 -11.76 -30.42
C LYS A 210 10.92 -11.30 -31.31
N LEU A 211 10.61 -10.58 -32.38
CA LEU A 211 11.61 -9.96 -33.23
C LEU A 211 12.42 -8.92 -32.45
N ALA A 212 11.75 -8.04 -31.69
CA ALA A 212 12.43 -7.02 -30.88
C ALA A 212 13.41 -7.62 -29.86
N ALA A 213 12.98 -8.61 -29.08
CA ALA A 213 13.84 -9.27 -28.10
C ALA A 213 15.05 -9.95 -28.75
N LYS A 214 14.85 -10.55 -29.94
CA LYS A 214 15.93 -11.14 -30.73
C LYS A 214 16.91 -10.09 -31.24
N LEU A 215 16.44 -8.99 -31.81
CA LEU A 215 17.30 -7.94 -32.34
C LEU A 215 18.15 -7.28 -31.24
N ILE A 216 17.59 -7.08 -30.05
CA ILE A 216 18.35 -6.57 -28.89
C ILE A 216 19.46 -7.55 -28.50
N ALA A 217 19.14 -8.85 -28.43
CA ALA A 217 20.13 -9.88 -28.12
C ALA A 217 21.23 -9.98 -29.19
N ASP A 218 20.85 -9.95 -30.48
CA ASP A 218 21.78 -10.00 -31.60
C ASP A 218 22.71 -8.77 -31.63
N GLU A 219 22.20 -7.57 -31.28
CA GLU A 219 23.02 -6.35 -31.19
C GLU A 219 24.02 -6.44 -30.03
N ALA A 220 23.65 -7.02 -28.88
CA ALA A 220 24.58 -7.27 -27.78
C ALA A 220 25.72 -8.23 -28.19
N ILE A 221 25.38 -9.32 -28.91
CA ILE A 221 26.35 -10.28 -29.45
C ILE A 221 27.27 -9.61 -30.47
N LYS A 222 26.72 -8.78 -31.36
CA LYS A 222 27.48 -8.01 -32.35
C LYS A 222 28.44 -7.02 -31.70
N ASN A 223 28.03 -6.43 -30.58
CA ASN A 223 28.89 -5.56 -29.74
C ASN A 223 29.87 -6.36 -28.87
N LYS A 224 29.98 -7.67 -29.09
CA LYS A 224 30.94 -8.60 -28.46
C LYS A 224 30.78 -8.67 -26.95
N THR A 225 29.54 -8.82 -26.50
CA THR A 225 29.25 -9.19 -25.11
C THR A 225 30.05 -10.42 -24.68
N ASN A 226 30.58 -10.36 -23.46
CA ASN A 226 31.37 -11.42 -22.83
C ASN A 226 30.57 -12.17 -21.74
N ASP A 227 29.28 -11.87 -21.60
CA ASP A 227 28.39 -12.52 -20.63
C ASP A 227 27.16 -13.18 -21.31
N ASN A 228 26.30 -13.77 -20.50
CA ASN A 228 25.01 -14.30 -20.90
C ASN A 228 24.08 -13.16 -21.31
N VAL A 229 23.26 -13.42 -22.34
CA VAL A 229 22.40 -12.40 -22.93
C VAL A 229 20.96 -12.79 -22.67
N THR A 230 20.32 -12.05 -21.77
CA THR A 230 18.90 -12.21 -21.46
C THR A 230 18.14 -10.92 -21.67
N CYS A 231 17.09 -11.01 -22.49
CA CYS A 231 16.15 -9.92 -22.76
C CYS A 231 14.72 -10.47 -22.73
N GLN A 232 13.88 -9.87 -21.91
CA GLN A 232 12.47 -10.20 -21.78
C GLN A 232 11.63 -8.93 -21.93
N LEU A 233 10.67 -8.97 -22.85
CA LEU A 233 9.77 -7.86 -23.19
C LEU A 233 8.34 -8.22 -22.80
N ILE A 234 7.65 -7.29 -22.13
CA ILE A 234 6.26 -7.46 -21.70
C ILE A 234 5.46 -6.23 -22.11
N LYS A 235 4.49 -6.40 -23.00
CA LYS A 235 3.57 -5.34 -23.43
C LYS A 235 2.22 -5.48 -22.77
N ILE A 236 1.70 -4.40 -22.22
CA ILE A 236 0.35 -4.34 -21.66
C ILE A 236 -0.66 -4.19 -22.81
N VAL A 237 -1.47 -5.22 -23.05
CA VAL A 237 -2.46 -5.25 -24.14
C VAL A 237 -3.81 -4.72 -23.68
N SER A 238 -4.24 -5.11 -22.48
CA SER A 238 -5.48 -4.60 -21.89
C SER A 238 -5.37 -4.54 -20.37
N LEU A 239 -6.03 -3.55 -19.79
CA LEU A 239 -6.15 -3.37 -18.35
C LEU A 239 -7.62 -3.45 -17.90
N PRO A 240 -7.89 -3.92 -16.68
CA PRO A 240 -9.23 -3.92 -16.14
C PRO A 240 -9.68 -2.50 -15.72
N GLY A 241 -10.49 -1.83 -16.57
CA GLY A 241 -11.18 -0.56 -16.28
C GLY A 241 -10.32 0.71 -16.42
N GLU A 242 -10.95 1.79 -16.90
CA GLU A 242 -10.39 3.07 -17.42
C GLU A 242 -9.08 3.58 -16.77
N ASN A 243 -8.07 3.89 -17.59
CA ASN A 243 -6.81 4.53 -17.17
C ASN A 243 -7.08 5.84 -16.42
N GLU A 244 -6.34 6.12 -15.34
CA GLU A 244 -6.50 7.32 -14.49
C GLU A 244 -6.33 8.61 -15.31
N GLU A 245 -5.31 8.69 -16.15
CA GLU A 245 -5.07 9.87 -16.98
C GLU A 245 -6.16 10.07 -18.04
N GLU A 246 -6.62 9.02 -18.70
CA GLU A 246 -7.70 9.12 -19.70
C GLU A 246 -9.02 9.52 -19.03
N PHE A 247 -9.28 8.99 -17.84
CA PHE A 247 -10.42 9.33 -17.01
C PHE A 247 -10.38 10.81 -16.61
N TYR A 248 -9.23 11.31 -16.15
CA TYR A 248 -9.05 12.72 -15.80
C TYR A 248 -9.13 13.65 -17.01
N GLN A 249 -8.50 13.29 -18.14
CA GLN A 249 -8.55 14.07 -19.37
C GLN A 249 -9.97 14.18 -19.96
N LYS A 250 -10.82 13.16 -19.79
CA LYS A 250 -12.23 13.22 -20.20
C LYS A 250 -13.03 14.15 -19.29
N LEU A 251 -12.82 14.07 -17.98
CA LEU A 251 -13.62 14.81 -17.00
C LEU A 251 -13.19 16.27 -16.87
N THR A 252 -11.90 16.59 -16.99
CA THR A 252 -11.38 17.97 -16.99
C THR A 252 -11.87 18.81 -18.18
N LYS A 253 -12.36 18.17 -19.26
CA LYS A 253 -13.02 18.88 -20.38
C LYS A 253 -14.44 19.33 -20.06
N LEU A 254 -15.05 18.81 -18.99
CA LEU A 254 -16.40 19.18 -18.60
C LEU A 254 -16.36 20.46 -17.75
N PRO A 255 -17.28 21.42 -17.98
CA PRO A 255 -17.39 22.59 -17.13
C PRO A 255 -17.88 22.20 -15.74
N PHE A 256 -17.64 23.05 -14.75
CA PHE A 256 -18.25 22.89 -13.43
C PHE A 256 -19.78 23.08 -13.55
N PRO A 257 -20.58 22.36 -12.74
CA PRO A 257 -22.02 22.53 -12.76
C PRO A 257 -22.40 23.92 -12.25
N PRO A 258 -23.50 24.50 -12.74
CA PRO A 258 -24.07 25.71 -12.13
C PRO A 258 -24.55 25.39 -10.72
N ILE A 259 -24.82 26.43 -9.91
CA ILE A 259 -25.43 26.25 -8.59
C ILE A 259 -26.74 25.47 -8.76
N LEU A 260 -26.83 24.31 -8.11
CA LEU A 260 -27.96 23.39 -8.25
C LEU A 260 -29.01 23.65 -7.17
N GLU A 261 -30.23 23.99 -7.60
CA GLU A 261 -31.38 24.23 -6.73
C GLU A 261 -32.39 23.05 -6.74
N PRO A 262 -33.15 22.84 -5.65
CA PRO A 262 -34.23 21.85 -5.63
C PRO A 262 -35.20 22.01 -6.82
N GLY A 263 -35.46 20.92 -7.51
CA GLY A 263 -36.33 20.86 -8.70
C GLY A 263 -35.58 20.94 -10.04
N MET A 264 -34.33 21.42 -10.05
CA MET A 264 -33.49 21.41 -11.25
C MET A 264 -33.16 19.98 -11.70
N ILE A 265 -32.91 19.80 -12.99
CA ILE A 265 -32.51 18.51 -13.58
C ILE A 265 -31.17 18.69 -14.26
N LEU A 266 -30.13 17.99 -13.79
CA LEU A 266 -28.81 17.92 -14.42
C LEU A 266 -28.65 16.53 -15.03
N ASP A 267 -28.54 16.44 -16.36
CA ASP A 267 -28.40 15.18 -17.10
C ASP A 267 -29.42 14.10 -16.69
N GLY A 268 -30.66 14.46 -16.37
CA GLY A 268 -31.68 13.50 -15.91
C GLY A 268 -31.56 13.07 -14.44
N TYR A 269 -30.74 13.74 -13.64
CA TYR A 269 -30.78 13.68 -12.18
C TYR A 269 -31.53 14.90 -11.65
N LYS A 270 -32.71 14.67 -11.08
CA LYS A 270 -33.53 15.74 -10.50
C LYS A 270 -33.08 16.02 -9.08
N ILE A 271 -32.60 17.22 -8.81
CA ILE A 271 -32.16 17.66 -7.50
C ILE A 271 -33.37 17.73 -6.57
N LEU A 272 -33.36 16.95 -5.49
CA LEU A 272 -34.43 16.94 -4.49
C LEU A 272 -34.15 17.96 -3.38
N ARG A 273 -32.93 17.94 -2.84
CA ARG A 273 -32.47 18.88 -1.81
C ARG A 273 -30.96 18.86 -1.68
N HIS A 274 -30.42 19.93 -1.12
CA HIS A 274 -29.04 19.98 -0.67
C HIS A 274 -28.85 19.11 0.59
N LEU A 275 -27.77 18.32 0.63
CA LEU A 275 -27.41 17.49 1.79
C LEU A 275 -26.32 18.16 2.62
N PHE A 276 -25.24 18.57 1.97
CA PHE A 276 -24.06 19.07 2.63
C PHE A 276 -23.17 19.84 1.65
N SER A 277 -22.55 20.92 2.13
CA SER A 277 -21.53 21.67 1.41
C SER A 277 -20.33 21.85 2.34
N ASN A 278 -19.14 21.52 1.85
CA ASN A 278 -17.91 22.05 2.43
C ASN A 278 -17.30 23.07 1.46
N LYS A 279 -16.16 23.69 1.82
CA LYS A 279 -15.51 24.68 0.95
C LYS A 279 -15.24 24.15 -0.47
N ARG A 280 -15.00 22.84 -0.57
CA ARG A 280 -14.48 22.14 -1.74
C ARG A 280 -15.59 21.45 -2.54
N THR A 281 -16.53 20.75 -1.91
CA THR A 281 -17.50 19.86 -2.57
C THR A 281 -18.93 20.19 -2.12
N GLU A 282 -19.85 20.17 -3.08
CA GLU A 282 -21.30 20.28 -2.87
C GLU A 282 -21.96 18.91 -3.05
N VAL A 283 -22.84 18.55 -2.13
CA VAL A 283 -23.48 17.23 -2.06
C VAL A 283 -24.99 17.39 -2.03
N TYR A 284 -25.66 16.73 -2.98
CA TYR A 284 -27.09 16.81 -3.19
C TYR A 284 -27.75 15.43 -3.13
N LEU A 285 -28.96 15.40 -2.61
CA LEU A 285 -29.87 14.28 -2.82
C LEU A 285 -30.57 14.52 -4.16
N ALA A 286 -30.47 13.56 -5.07
CA ALA A 286 -31.10 13.62 -6.37
C ALA A 286 -31.93 12.34 -6.64
N LEU A 287 -32.92 12.46 -7.51
CA LEU A 287 -33.67 11.34 -8.07
C LEU A 287 -33.11 11.04 -9.46
N ASP A 288 -32.66 9.81 -9.68
CA ASP A 288 -32.41 9.33 -11.02
C ASP A 288 -33.75 9.14 -11.74
N THR A 289 -34.02 9.98 -12.76
CA THR A 289 -35.31 9.95 -13.47
C THR A 289 -35.52 8.74 -14.38
N GLU A 290 -34.45 7.98 -14.70
CA GLU A 290 -34.57 6.76 -15.52
C GLU A 290 -34.81 5.52 -14.64
N LEU A 291 -34.12 5.45 -13.49
CA LEU A 291 -34.18 4.30 -12.58
C LEU A 291 -35.22 4.48 -11.47
N ASP A 292 -35.73 5.69 -11.27
CA ASP A 292 -36.66 6.07 -10.20
C ASP A 292 -36.12 5.73 -8.79
N ILE A 293 -34.83 5.97 -8.59
CA ILE A 293 -34.14 5.75 -7.31
C ILE A 293 -33.45 7.02 -6.81
N ASN A 294 -33.41 7.17 -5.49
CA ASN A 294 -32.64 8.23 -4.85
C ASN A 294 -31.14 7.93 -4.94
N VAL A 295 -30.37 8.94 -5.31
CA VAL A 295 -28.91 8.90 -5.44
C VAL A 295 -28.29 10.14 -4.82
N VAL A 296 -26.99 10.08 -4.53
CA VAL A 296 -26.21 11.23 -4.07
C VAL A 296 -25.43 11.78 -5.26
N LEU A 297 -25.65 13.05 -5.59
CA LEU A 297 -24.87 13.78 -6.58
C LEU A 297 -23.83 14.63 -5.86
N LYS A 298 -22.56 14.40 -6.18
CA LYS A 298 -21.44 15.21 -5.68
C LYS A 298 -20.86 16.04 -6.81
N ALA A 299 -20.68 17.33 -6.56
CA ALA A 299 -20.18 18.31 -7.50
C ALA A 299 -19.01 19.09 -6.88
N PRO A 300 -18.01 19.52 -7.67
CA PRO A 300 -16.99 20.43 -7.19
C PRO A 300 -17.58 21.82 -6.97
N SER A 301 -17.10 22.52 -5.94
CA SER A 301 -17.49 23.90 -5.62
C SER A 301 -16.95 24.86 -6.67
N VAL A 302 -17.80 25.77 -7.15
CA VAL A 302 -17.44 26.81 -8.14
C VAL A 302 -16.32 27.74 -7.64
N ASN A 303 -16.07 27.78 -6.33
CA ASN A 303 -15.01 28.60 -5.73
C ASN A 303 -13.58 28.06 -5.95
N TYR A 304 -13.43 26.90 -6.59
CA TYR A 304 -12.15 26.21 -6.82
C TYR A 304 -12.03 25.70 -8.27
N ASP A 305 -12.64 26.43 -9.23
CA ASP A 305 -12.59 26.07 -10.65
C ASP A 305 -11.20 26.25 -11.29
N ASP A 306 -10.30 26.99 -10.62
CA ASP A 306 -8.91 27.23 -10.99
C ASP A 306 -7.88 26.39 -10.21
N ASP A 307 -8.30 25.67 -9.17
CA ASP A 307 -7.43 24.83 -8.33
C ASP A 307 -7.26 23.42 -8.92
N ALA A 308 -6.20 23.25 -9.72
CA ALA A 308 -5.88 21.99 -10.38
C ALA A 308 -5.62 20.83 -9.38
N GLU A 309 -5.09 21.11 -8.19
CA GLU A 309 -4.84 20.09 -7.16
C GLU A 309 -6.17 19.60 -6.58
N TYR A 310 -7.09 20.52 -6.30
CA TYR A 310 -8.43 20.18 -5.85
C TYR A 310 -9.21 19.37 -6.89
N ILE A 311 -9.19 19.79 -8.16
CA ILE A 311 -9.85 19.07 -9.26
C ILE A 311 -9.30 17.64 -9.34
N SER A 312 -7.98 17.48 -9.26
CA SER A 312 -7.34 16.16 -9.27
C SER A 312 -7.86 15.28 -8.12
N LEU A 313 -7.96 15.80 -6.90
CA LEU A 313 -8.49 15.06 -5.75
C LEU A 313 -9.96 14.67 -5.90
N PHE A 314 -10.80 15.56 -6.45
CA PHE A 314 -12.21 15.27 -6.71
C PHE A 314 -12.36 14.14 -7.74
N LEU A 315 -11.57 14.18 -8.81
CA LEU A 315 -11.57 13.12 -9.82
C LEU A 315 -11.00 11.81 -9.27
N HIS A 316 -9.98 11.89 -8.41
CA HIS A 316 -9.42 10.73 -7.72
C HIS A 316 -10.45 10.04 -6.83
N GLU A 317 -11.32 10.81 -6.18
CA GLU A 317 -12.42 10.27 -5.36
C GLU A 317 -13.35 9.38 -6.19
N GLU A 318 -13.81 9.86 -7.35
CA GLU A 318 -14.65 9.07 -8.27
C GLU A 318 -13.90 7.85 -8.79
N TRP A 319 -12.65 8.04 -9.21
CA TRP A 319 -11.81 7.00 -9.79
C TRP A 319 -11.55 5.84 -8.80
N ALA A 320 -11.26 6.17 -7.54
CA ALA A 320 -11.03 5.20 -6.48
C ALA A 320 -12.34 4.50 -6.09
N GLY A 321 -13.42 5.27 -5.91
CA GLY A 321 -14.72 4.74 -5.50
C GLY A 321 -15.33 3.77 -6.50
N ARG A 322 -15.15 3.96 -7.82
CA ARG A 322 -15.63 3.01 -8.85
C ARG A 322 -14.95 1.64 -8.79
N ARG A 323 -13.76 1.54 -8.21
CA ARG A 323 -12.97 0.29 -8.13
C ARG A 323 -13.24 -0.52 -6.87
N ILE A 324 -13.71 0.13 -5.82
CA ILE A 324 -13.93 -0.52 -4.53
C ILE A 324 -15.29 -1.20 -4.55
N ASN A 325 -15.28 -2.54 -4.48
CA ASN A 325 -16.49 -3.32 -4.31
C ASN A 325 -16.53 -3.98 -2.93
N SER A 326 -17.36 -3.43 -2.03
CA SER A 326 -17.57 -3.95 -0.69
C SER A 326 -18.94 -3.52 -0.17
N ALA A 327 -19.58 -4.37 0.64
CA ALA A 327 -20.84 -4.00 1.30
C ALA A 327 -20.65 -2.87 2.34
N GLN A 328 -19.46 -2.79 2.95
CA GLN A 328 -19.10 -1.82 3.99
C GLN A 328 -18.48 -0.52 3.43
N VAL A 329 -18.58 -0.30 2.12
CA VAL A 329 -18.10 0.92 1.45
C VAL A 329 -19.21 1.41 0.54
N MET A 330 -19.40 2.73 0.47
CA MET A 330 -20.36 3.37 -0.43
C MET A 330 -20.01 3.03 -1.88
N LYS A 331 -21.03 2.71 -2.69
CA LYS A 331 -20.85 2.50 -4.12
C LYS A 331 -20.88 3.82 -4.88
N VAL A 332 -19.83 4.08 -5.66
CA VAL A 332 -19.89 5.07 -6.75
C VAL A 332 -20.56 4.42 -7.95
N LEU A 333 -21.61 5.05 -8.46
CA LEU A 333 -22.45 4.51 -9.53
C LEU A 333 -21.87 4.91 -10.90
N GLU A 334 -21.95 4.00 -11.87
CA GLU A 334 -21.55 4.32 -13.24
C GLU A 334 -22.61 5.18 -13.92
N ILE A 335 -22.16 6.23 -14.60
CA ILE A 335 -23.02 7.12 -15.36
C ILE A 335 -23.06 6.62 -16.81
N SER A 336 -24.20 6.07 -17.22
CA SER A 336 -24.43 5.56 -18.59
C SER A 336 -24.70 6.67 -19.63
N ARG A 337 -25.05 7.86 -19.15
CA ARG A 337 -25.47 9.02 -19.95
C ARG A 337 -24.33 10.01 -20.17
N LYS A 338 -24.46 10.84 -21.22
CA LYS A 338 -23.48 11.88 -21.53
C LYS A 338 -23.55 12.99 -20.47
N ARG A 339 -22.43 13.22 -19.79
CA ARG A 339 -22.29 14.31 -18.81
C ARG A 339 -22.19 15.66 -19.51
N THR A 340 -22.91 16.66 -19.02
CA THR A 340 -22.78 18.08 -19.45
C THR A 340 -21.95 18.93 -18.50
N ALA A 341 -21.72 18.45 -17.27
CA ALA A 341 -20.90 19.09 -16.25
C ALA A 341 -20.09 18.07 -15.45
N MET A 342 -19.10 18.54 -14.68
CA MET A 342 -18.28 17.74 -13.79
C MET A 342 -19.06 17.40 -12.51
N TYR A 343 -19.45 16.13 -12.36
CA TYR A 343 -20.03 15.58 -11.14
C TYR A 343 -19.87 14.05 -11.17
N TYR A 344 -20.10 13.41 -10.02
CA TYR A 344 -20.28 11.97 -9.96
C TYR A 344 -21.46 11.58 -9.08
N ILE A 345 -21.93 10.34 -9.26
CA ILE A 345 -23.08 9.79 -8.55
C ILE A 345 -22.64 8.68 -7.61
N ALA A 346 -23.17 8.68 -6.40
CA ALA A 346 -23.01 7.61 -5.43
C ALA A 346 -24.37 7.08 -4.96
N GLU A 347 -24.38 5.88 -4.39
CA GLU A 347 -25.58 5.33 -3.76
C GLU A 347 -26.05 6.23 -2.60
N HIS A 348 -27.36 6.44 -2.49
CA HIS A 348 -27.93 7.09 -1.31
C HIS A 348 -28.05 6.09 -0.17
N ILE A 349 -27.44 6.40 0.96
CA ILE A 349 -27.48 5.58 2.18
C ILE A 349 -28.37 6.29 3.19
N GLU A 350 -29.52 5.71 3.48
CA GLU A 350 -30.40 6.20 4.54
C GLU A 350 -29.87 5.79 5.91
N GLY A 351 -29.69 6.77 6.79
CA GLY A 351 -29.17 6.55 8.13
C GLY A 351 -28.59 7.82 8.75
N ARG A 352 -27.73 7.63 9.76
CA ARG A 352 -27.00 8.72 10.44
C ARG A 352 -25.51 8.45 10.43
N THR A 353 -24.71 9.49 10.54
CA THR A 353 -23.25 9.32 10.65
C THR A 353 -22.88 8.67 11.98
N LEU A 354 -21.73 8.00 12.03
CA LEU A 354 -21.20 7.45 13.28
C LEU A 354 -20.93 8.57 14.30
N ARG A 355 -20.57 9.77 13.84
CA ARG A 355 -20.46 10.97 14.68
C ARG A 355 -21.78 11.30 15.39
N GLN A 356 -22.86 11.42 14.64
CA GLN A 356 -24.20 11.65 15.21
C GLN A 356 -24.59 10.52 16.17
N TRP A 357 -24.27 9.28 15.83
CA TRP A 357 -24.52 8.14 16.71
C TRP A 357 -23.75 8.21 18.03
N ILE A 358 -22.47 8.64 18.01
CA ILE A 358 -21.65 8.81 19.22
C ILE A 358 -22.20 9.91 20.13
N GLU A 359 -22.75 10.97 19.55
CA GLU A 359 -23.39 12.07 20.28
C GLU A 359 -24.69 11.63 20.96
N ASP A 360 -25.49 10.80 20.27
CA ASP A 360 -26.77 10.28 20.77
C ASP A 360 -26.57 9.16 21.82
N GLU A 361 -25.55 8.32 21.66
CA GLU A 361 -25.26 7.17 22.53
C GLU A 361 -23.82 7.25 23.09
N PRO A 362 -23.55 8.17 24.03
CA PRO A 362 -22.22 8.32 24.61
C PRO A 362 -21.92 7.13 25.53
N ARG A 363 -21.00 6.25 25.07
CA ARG A 363 -20.54 4.99 25.68
C ARG A 363 -21.33 3.75 25.24
N ALA A 364 -21.03 3.31 24.04
CA ALA A 364 -21.48 2.05 23.48
C ALA A 364 -21.05 0.86 24.35
N ASN A 365 -21.91 -0.18 24.39
CA ASN A 365 -21.50 -1.45 24.96
C ASN A 365 -20.40 -2.11 24.10
N LEU A 366 -19.59 -2.97 24.73
CA LEU A 366 -18.44 -3.58 24.08
C LEU A 366 -18.79 -4.47 22.88
N ASN A 367 -19.96 -5.11 22.87
CA ASN A 367 -20.38 -5.96 21.75
C ASN A 367 -20.71 -5.12 20.51
N THR A 368 -21.44 -4.02 20.68
CA THR A 368 -21.71 -3.05 19.61
C THR A 368 -20.41 -2.51 19.02
N VAL A 369 -19.43 -2.13 19.86
CA VAL A 369 -18.13 -1.65 19.35
C VAL A 369 -17.36 -2.73 18.60
N ARG A 370 -17.38 -3.98 19.08
CA ARG A 370 -16.75 -5.10 18.36
C ARG A 370 -17.35 -5.29 16.97
N ASP A 371 -18.68 -5.23 16.87
CA ASP A 371 -19.39 -5.37 15.60
C ASP A 371 -19.09 -4.21 14.66
N PHE A 372 -19.07 -2.97 15.18
CA PHE A 372 -18.71 -1.79 14.39
C PHE A 372 -17.27 -1.86 13.88
N VAL A 373 -16.32 -2.20 14.75
CA VAL A 373 -14.90 -2.34 14.38
C VAL A 373 -14.70 -3.44 13.35
N GLU A 374 -15.43 -4.56 13.45
CA GLU A 374 -15.38 -5.63 12.45
C GLU A 374 -15.93 -5.18 11.08
N GLN A 375 -17.06 -4.46 11.07
CA GLN A 375 -17.63 -3.92 9.83
C GLN A 375 -16.69 -2.89 9.18
N ILE A 376 -16.19 -1.90 9.94
CA ILE A 376 -15.27 -0.89 9.40
C ILE A 376 -13.97 -1.55 8.93
N SER A 377 -13.45 -2.55 9.66
CA SER A 377 -12.29 -3.36 9.25
C SER A 377 -12.51 -4.06 7.90
N ARG A 378 -13.71 -4.61 7.64
CA ARG A 378 -14.04 -5.17 6.32
C ARG A 378 -14.05 -4.11 5.21
N GLY A 379 -14.53 -2.90 5.52
CA GLY A 379 -14.48 -1.74 4.63
C GLY A 379 -13.04 -1.37 4.27
N LEU A 380 -12.20 -1.08 5.27
CA LEU A 380 -10.78 -0.75 5.10
C LEU A 380 -9.99 -1.83 4.36
N ARG A 381 -10.25 -3.11 4.65
CA ARG A 381 -9.63 -4.22 3.91
C ARG A 381 -9.97 -4.19 2.42
N ALA A 382 -11.10 -3.60 2.00
CA ALA A 382 -11.42 -3.46 0.59
C ALA A 382 -10.50 -2.44 -0.10
N PHE A 383 -10.17 -1.33 0.57
CA PHE A 383 -9.13 -0.40 0.13
C PHE A 383 -7.76 -1.09 0.07
N HIS A 384 -7.34 -1.73 1.17
CA HIS A 384 -6.00 -2.33 1.27
C HIS A 384 -5.77 -3.45 0.23
N ARG A 385 -6.80 -4.18 -0.19
CA ARG A 385 -6.69 -5.21 -1.25
C ARG A 385 -6.38 -4.64 -2.63
N LEU A 386 -6.70 -3.36 -2.83
CA LEU A 386 -6.36 -2.58 -4.02
C LEU A 386 -5.13 -1.70 -3.78
N GLU A 387 -4.36 -1.98 -2.71
CA GLU A 387 -3.19 -1.21 -2.29
C GLU A 387 -3.50 0.28 -2.06
N MET A 388 -4.76 0.58 -1.73
CA MET A 388 -5.21 1.91 -1.35
C MET A 388 -5.27 2.02 0.17
N ILE A 389 -4.81 3.14 0.72
CA ILE A 389 -4.92 3.51 2.15
C ILE A 389 -5.97 4.61 2.26
N HIS A 390 -6.88 4.53 3.23
CA HIS A 390 -7.97 5.50 3.35
C HIS A 390 -7.49 6.89 3.84
N GLN A 391 -6.58 6.92 4.82
CA GLN A 391 -5.93 8.11 5.39
C GLN A 391 -6.81 9.08 6.21
N ASP A 392 -8.07 9.29 5.83
CA ASP A 392 -9.00 10.19 6.56
C ASP A 392 -10.18 9.45 7.20
N LEU A 393 -9.90 8.33 7.89
CA LEU A 393 -10.94 7.56 8.56
C LEU A 393 -11.35 8.26 9.86
N LYS A 394 -12.62 8.70 9.92
CA LYS A 394 -13.22 9.37 11.07
C LYS A 394 -14.72 9.08 11.15
N PRO A 395 -15.37 9.31 12.32
CA PRO A 395 -16.80 9.01 12.49
C PRO A 395 -17.75 9.78 11.56
N GLU A 396 -17.33 10.93 11.05
CA GLU A 396 -18.10 11.70 10.07
C GLU A 396 -18.14 11.00 8.70
N ASN A 397 -17.13 10.19 8.39
CA ASN A 397 -16.96 9.48 7.12
C ASN A 397 -17.54 8.05 7.15
N ILE A 398 -18.37 7.73 8.14
CA ILE A 398 -19.01 6.43 8.31
C ILE A 398 -20.50 6.66 8.55
N ILE A 399 -21.37 6.03 7.74
CA ILE A 399 -22.82 6.02 7.95
C ILE A 399 -23.25 4.67 8.53
N ILE A 400 -24.12 4.72 9.53
CA ILE A 400 -24.88 3.57 10.01
C ILE A 400 -26.24 3.62 9.33
N ASP A 401 -26.53 2.64 8.48
CA ASP A 401 -27.81 2.55 7.80
C ASP A 401 -28.94 2.11 8.75
N ASN A 402 -30.19 2.21 8.29
CA ASN A 402 -31.37 1.80 9.07
C ASN A 402 -31.38 0.32 9.48
N ASN A 403 -30.56 -0.53 8.87
CA ASN A 403 -30.40 -1.95 9.20
C ASN A 403 -29.23 -2.21 10.16
N GLY A 404 -28.51 -1.15 10.60
CA GLY A 404 -27.34 -1.26 11.46
C GLY A 404 -26.04 -1.65 10.72
N SER A 405 -26.02 -1.56 9.38
CA SER A 405 -24.80 -1.77 8.60
C SER A 405 -23.98 -0.49 8.49
N LEU A 406 -22.66 -0.62 8.68
CA LEU A 406 -21.72 0.50 8.58
C LEU A 406 -21.12 0.57 7.18
N LYS A 407 -21.15 1.77 6.60
CA LYS A 407 -20.55 2.09 5.30
C LYS A 407 -19.61 3.27 5.39
N ILE A 408 -18.41 3.11 4.84
CA ILE A 408 -17.43 4.19 4.64
C ILE A 408 -17.85 5.00 3.40
N ILE A 409 -17.90 6.34 3.51
CA ILE A 409 -18.52 7.22 2.49
C ILE A 409 -17.59 8.27 1.84
N ASP A 410 -16.34 8.37 2.27
CA ASP A 410 -15.38 9.37 1.77
C ASP A 410 -14.14 8.68 1.17
N PHE A 411 -13.74 9.12 -0.02
CA PHE A 411 -12.56 8.61 -0.71
C PHE A 411 -11.54 9.71 -1.03
N GLY A 412 -11.80 10.96 -0.66
CA GLY A 412 -11.06 12.14 -1.16
C GLY A 412 -9.62 12.25 -0.66
N SER A 413 -9.22 11.43 0.31
CA SER A 413 -7.84 11.34 0.83
C SER A 413 -7.19 9.99 0.56
N THR A 414 -7.82 9.14 -0.26
CA THR A 414 -7.29 7.80 -0.56
C THR A 414 -5.95 7.92 -1.27
N LYS A 415 -4.98 7.08 -0.90
CA LYS A 415 -3.67 7.03 -1.58
C LYS A 415 -3.32 5.62 -1.98
N ILE A 416 -2.76 5.46 -3.18
CA ILE A 416 -2.19 4.21 -3.66
C ILE A 416 -0.78 4.05 -3.08
N ALA A 417 -0.52 2.95 -2.37
CA ALA A 417 0.77 2.66 -1.78
C ALA A 417 1.84 2.52 -2.89
N GLY A 418 2.88 3.36 -2.81
CA GLY A 418 4.08 3.34 -3.67
C GLY A 418 4.03 4.22 -4.94
N ILE A 419 2.97 5.00 -5.13
CA ILE A 419 3.00 6.18 -6.00
C ILE A 419 3.33 7.38 -5.10
N ASP A 420 4.61 7.74 -5.01
CA ASP A 420 5.07 8.97 -4.39
C ASP A 420 5.64 9.87 -5.47
N GLU A 421 4.95 10.99 -5.77
CA GLU A 421 5.55 12.32 -6.07
C GLU A 421 4.53 13.41 -6.45
N ILE A 422 3.28 13.09 -6.85
CA ILE A 422 2.34 14.13 -7.34
C ILE A 422 1.29 14.57 -6.31
N SER A 423 1.03 13.77 -5.28
CA SER A 423 0.10 14.17 -4.22
C SER A 423 0.88 14.90 -3.12
N THR A 424 0.96 16.22 -3.22
CA THR A 424 1.42 17.13 -2.15
C THR A 424 0.85 16.65 -0.80
N PRO A 425 1.64 16.66 0.29
CA PRO A 425 1.10 16.32 1.61
C PRO A 425 -0.11 17.23 1.83
N ILE A 426 -1.30 16.62 1.85
CA ILE A 426 -2.56 17.34 2.03
C ILE A 426 -2.34 18.21 3.26
N GLN A 427 -2.31 19.53 3.07
CA GLN A 427 -2.51 20.44 4.19
C GLN A 427 -3.87 20.05 4.73
N PHE A 428 -3.88 19.27 5.83
CA PHE A 428 -5.06 18.94 6.60
C PHE A 428 -5.68 20.27 7.02
N ASN A 429 -6.55 20.78 6.16
CA ASN A 429 -7.03 22.14 6.28
C ASN A 429 -7.90 22.16 7.54
N ASN A 430 -7.39 22.86 8.55
CA ASN A 430 -7.93 23.09 9.89
C ASN A 430 -9.46 23.00 10.00
N ILE A 431 -9.97 21.78 10.17
CA ILE A 431 -11.19 21.54 10.93
C ILE A 431 -10.68 20.93 12.23
N LEU A 432 -10.85 21.66 13.33
CA LEU A 432 -10.36 21.33 14.69
C LEU A 432 -10.67 19.89 15.16
N GLY A 433 -11.57 19.15 14.49
CA GLY A 433 -11.88 17.75 14.79
C GLY A 433 -11.04 16.68 14.05
N THR A 434 -10.58 16.93 12.82
CA THR A 434 -10.00 15.90 11.94
C THR A 434 -8.65 15.37 12.45
N ILE A 435 -7.84 16.25 13.05
CA ILE A 435 -6.49 15.95 13.56
C ILE A 435 -6.50 14.80 14.58
N ASN A 436 -7.60 14.62 15.30
CA ASN A 436 -7.67 13.66 16.41
C ASN A 436 -7.67 12.19 15.98
N TYR A 437 -8.05 11.88 14.74
CA TYR A 437 -8.06 10.52 14.20
C TYR A 437 -6.89 10.24 13.27
N THR A 438 -6.16 11.28 12.88
CA THR A 438 -5.00 11.18 11.99
C THR A 438 -3.84 10.47 12.68
N ALA A 439 -3.23 9.53 11.98
CA ALA A 439 -2.09 8.79 12.50
C ALA A 439 -0.86 9.72 12.70
N PRO A 440 -0.10 9.59 13.81
CA PRO A 440 0.96 10.52 14.18
C PRO A 440 2.05 10.72 13.12
N GLU A 441 2.35 9.70 12.32
CA GLU A 441 3.30 9.73 11.22
C GLU A 441 2.97 10.80 10.17
N TYR A 442 1.69 11.10 9.94
CA TYR A 442 1.29 12.15 8.99
C TYR A 442 1.65 13.55 9.49
N HIS A 443 1.66 13.79 10.80
CA HIS A 443 2.00 15.11 11.36
C HIS A 443 3.48 15.47 11.20
N VAL A 444 4.35 14.49 10.97
CA VAL A 444 5.79 14.68 10.75
C VAL A 444 6.19 14.53 9.27
N GLY A 445 5.20 14.41 8.37
CA GLY A 445 5.43 14.30 6.93
C GLY A 445 5.86 12.91 6.44
N ASN A 446 5.76 11.88 7.28
CA ASN A 446 6.05 10.51 6.87
C ASN A 446 4.88 9.94 6.06
N THR A 447 5.18 8.95 5.21
CA THR A 447 4.15 8.25 4.43
C THR A 447 3.33 7.33 5.33
N GLY A 448 2.01 7.36 5.13
CA GLY A 448 1.10 6.46 5.80
C GLY A 448 1.20 5.02 5.29
N SER A 449 0.70 4.08 6.08
CA SER A 449 0.61 2.66 5.73
C SER A 449 -0.74 2.09 6.17
N ASN A 450 -0.97 0.80 5.96
CA ASN A 450 -2.13 0.10 6.53
C ASN A 450 -2.21 0.24 8.07
N ARG A 451 -1.06 0.47 8.75
CA ARG A 451 -0.99 0.72 10.19
C ARG A 451 -1.54 2.10 10.60
N SER A 452 -1.62 3.04 9.65
CA SER A 452 -2.21 4.36 9.85
C SER A 452 -3.73 4.25 9.95
N ASP A 453 -4.38 3.50 9.05
CA ASP A 453 -5.82 3.23 9.15
C ASP A 453 -6.19 2.42 10.41
N ILE A 454 -5.30 1.52 10.88
CA ILE A 454 -5.47 0.81 12.17
C ILE A 454 -5.47 1.79 13.34
N PHE A 455 -4.61 2.81 13.32
CA PHE A 455 -4.58 3.85 14.35
C PHE A 455 -5.92 4.58 14.40
N SER A 456 -6.40 5.08 13.26
CA SER A 456 -7.68 5.80 13.16
C SER A 456 -8.85 4.96 13.66
N LEU A 457 -8.92 3.68 13.26
CA LEU A 457 -9.94 2.75 13.75
C LEU A 457 -9.81 2.48 15.26
N GLY A 458 -8.58 2.42 15.78
CA GLY A 458 -8.30 2.31 17.22
C GLY A 458 -8.79 3.52 18.01
N VAL A 459 -8.60 4.73 17.49
CA VAL A 459 -9.12 5.97 18.09
C VAL A 459 -10.66 5.95 18.11
N ILE A 460 -11.30 5.59 16.99
CA ILE A 460 -12.76 5.46 16.91
C ILE A 460 -13.29 4.43 17.92
N ALA A 461 -12.66 3.26 18.02
CA ALA A 461 -13.06 2.23 18.98
C ALA A 461 -12.91 2.69 20.43
N TYR A 462 -11.82 3.41 20.75
CA TYR A 462 -11.59 3.98 22.07
C TYR A 462 -12.67 5.01 22.43
N GLU A 463 -13.02 5.88 21.49
CA GLU A 463 -14.04 6.90 21.68
C GLU A 463 -15.43 6.30 21.85
N LEU A 464 -15.81 5.32 21.02
CA LEU A 464 -17.10 4.63 21.16
C LEU A 464 -17.31 4.02 22.55
N LEU A 465 -16.25 3.47 23.15
CA LEU A 465 -16.30 2.81 24.46
C LEU A 465 -16.22 3.77 25.66
N SER A 466 -15.72 5.00 25.47
CA SER A 466 -15.39 5.91 26.58
C SER A 466 -16.02 7.30 26.48
N GLY A 467 -16.39 7.73 25.28
CA GLY A 467 -16.73 9.12 24.94
C GLY A 467 -15.53 10.08 24.96
N HIS A 468 -14.30 9.57 25.03
CA HIS A 468 -13.07 10.37 25.17
C HIS A 468 -12.04 9.94 24.11
N LEU A 469 -11.00 10.75 23.91
CA LEU A 469 -9.88 10.42 23.04
C LEU A 469 -8.71 9.79 23.82
N PRO A 470 -7.91 8.90 23.20
CA PRO A 470 -6.86 8.13 23.90
C PRO A 470 -5.73 8.97 24.49
N TYR A 471 -5.58 10.23 24.08
CA TYR A 471 -4.53 11.14 24.53
C TYR A 471 -5.05 12.42 25.22
N GLY A 472 -6.38 12.62 25.25
CA GLY A 472 -7.04 13.77 25.88
C GLY A 472 -6.71 15.17 25.32
N LYS A 473 -5.74 15.28 24.41
CA LYS A 473 -5.34 16.49 23.69
C LYS A 473 -5.14 16.14 22.22
N GLU A 474 -5.32 17.14 21.35
CA GLU A 474 -4.98 17.01 19.93
C GLU A 474 -3.53 16.57 19.78
N LEU A 475 -3.29 15.54 18.97
CA LEU A 475 -1.94 15.12 18.61
C LEU A 475 -1.36 16.09 17.57
N SER A 476 -0.11 16.48 17.77
CA SER A 476 0.63 17.32 16.82
C SER A 476 2.11 16.97 16.88
N ALA A 477 2.85 17.34 15.84
CA ALA A 477 4.31 17.17 15.80
C ALA A 477 5.01 17.76 17.04
N LYS A 478 4.44 18.81 17.67
CA LYS A 478 5.02 19.50 18.83
C LYS A 478 4.80 18.78 20.16
N ASN A 479 3.75 17.96 20.30
CA ASN A 479 3.38 17.35 21.58
C ASN A 479 3.43 15.81 21.59
N MET A 480 3.73 15.19 20.44
CA MET A 480 3.76 13.74 20.28
C MET A 480 4.69 13.01 21.27
N SER A 481 5.81 13.63 21.67
CA SER A 481 6.72 13.07 22.68
C SER A 481 6.28 13.24 24.14
N LYS A 482 5.25 14.07 24.39
CA LYS A 482 4.78 14.46 25.73
C LYS A 482 3.43 13.83 26.10
N VAL A 483 2.72 13.27 25.13
CA VAL A 483 1.44 12.60 25.36
C VAL A 483 1.65 11.14 25.75
N ASN A 484 0.82 10.64 26.66
CA ASN A 484 0.80 9.24 27.06
C ASN A 484 -0.60 8.68 26.84
N TYR A 485 -0.67 7.40 26.47
CA TYR A 485 -1.93 6.69 26.37
C TYR A 485 -2.67 6.75 27.71
N ILE A 486 -3.94 7.16 27.65
CA ILE A 486 -4.83 7.17 28.80
C ILE A 486 -5.61 5.85 28.79
N SER A 487 -5.37 4.99 29.78
CA SER A 487 -6.11 3.72 29.89
C SER A 487 -7.61 3.95 29.89
N ILE A 488 -8.32 3.20 29.04
CA ILE A 488 -9.78 3.32 28.91
C ILE A 488 -10.49 2.94 30.22
N LYS A 489 -9.84 2.10 31.05
CA LYS A 489 -10.35 1.71 32.36
C LYS A 489 -10.52 2.89 33.32
N ARG A 490 -9.89 4.04 33.06
CA ARG A 490 -10.15 5.28 33.82
C ARG A 490 -11.54 5.84 33.58
N TYR A 491 -12.08 5.63 32.38
CA TYR A 491 -13.40 6.10 31.96
C TYR A 491 -14.47 5.01 32.06
N ASN A 492 -14.08 3.75 31.83
CA ASN A 492 -14.97 2.60 31.87
C ASN A 492 -14.28 1.39 32.56
N PRO A 493 -14.34 1.29 33.91
CA PRO A 493 -13.63 0.28 34.69
C PRO A 493 -14.02 -1.18 34.37
N GLU A 494 -15.26 -1.38 33.90
CA GLU A 494 -15.86 -2.67 33.52
C GLU A 494 -15.20 -3.28 32.28
N ILE A 495 -14.49 -2.47 31.48
CA ILE A 495 -13.79 -2.98 30.30
C ILE A 495 -12.68 -3.95 30.71
N PRO A 496 -12.63 -5.15 30.11
CA PRO A 496 -11.57 -6.10 30.39
C PRO A 496 -10.18 -5.54 30.09
N VAL A 497 -9.19 -5.89 30.91
CA VAL A 497 -7.81 -5.38 30.77
C VAL A 497 -7.22 -5.65 29.39
N TRP A 498 -7.55 -6.81 28.81
CA TRP A 498 -7.05 -7.19 27.49
C TRP A 498 -7.61 -6.32 26.36
N VAL A 499 -8.81 -5.74 26.52
CA VAL A 499 -9.39 -4.77 25.55
C VAL A 499 -8.63 -3.46 25.63
N ASP A 500 -8.35 -2.96 26.85
CA ASP A 500 -7.53 -1.76 27.04
C ASP A 500 -6.14 -1.92 26.41
N LYS A 501 -5.52 -3.10 26.56
CA LYS A 501 -4.23 -3.41 25.93
C LYS A 501 -4.30 -3.51 24.41
N ALA A 502 -5.41 -4.02 23.87
CA ALA A 502 -5.64 -4.03 22.43
C ALA A 502 -5.77 -2.60 21.88
N LEU A 503 -6.51 -1.72 22.55
CA LEU A 503 -6.64 -0.31 22.19
C LEU A 503 -5.29 0.41 22.29
N GLU A 504 -4.57 0.27 23.40
CA GLU A 504 -3.22 0.83 23.62
C GLU A 504 -2.25 0.45 22.49
N LYS A 505 -2.31 -0.81 22.04
CA LYS A 505 -1.49 -1.28 20.93
C LYS A 505 -1.94 -0.68 19.60
N ALA A 506 -3.24 -0.63 19.32
CA ALA A 506 -3.77 -0.10 18.06
C ALA A 506 -3.43 1.39 17.87
N VAL A 507 -3.51 2.18 18.95
CA VAL A 507 -3.22 3.62 18.91
C VAL A 507 -1.77 3.95 19.21
N ASN A 508 -0.84 3.00 19.26
CA ASN A 508 0.55 3.30 19.62
C ASN A 508 1.16 4.39 18.72
N ILE A 509 1.88 5.35 19.30
CA ILE A 509 2.48 6.45 18.53
C ILE A 509 3.45 5.92 17.47
N ASN A 510 4.23 4.90 17.80
CA ASN A 510 5.12 4.25 16.85
C ASN A 510 4.35 3.24 15.98
N PRO A 511 4.27 3.41 14.65
CA PRO A 511 3.55 2.51 13.75
C PRO A 511 3.99 1.05 13.88
N GLU A 512 5.29 0.78 14.08
CA GLU A 512 5.81 -0.59 14.18
C GLU A 512 5.36 -1.33 15.43
N GLN A 513 4.97 -0.59 16.47
CA GLN A 513 4.41 -1.17 17.69
C GLN A 513 2.90 -1.47 17.58
N ARG A 514 2.24 -1.01 16.50
CA ARG A 514 0.83 -1.31 16.23
C ARG A 514 0.65 -2.72 15.68
N PHE A 515 -0.61 -3.13 15.52
CA PHE A 515 -0.94 -4.36 14.79
C PHE A 515 -0.50 -4.25 13.34
N THR A 516 -0.03 -5.37 12.78
CA THR A 516 0.39 -5.42 11.38
C THR A 516 -0.82 -5.52 10.45
N ARG A 517 -1.93 -6.10 10.94
CA ARG A 517 -3.15 -6.36 10.15
C ARG A 517 -4.40 -5.98 10.94
N LEU A 518 -5.39 -5.44 10.24
CA LEU A 518 -6.72 -5.14 10.79
C LEU A 518 -7.38 -6.37 11.46
N SER A 519 -7.20 -7.56 10.91
CA SER A 519 -7.73 -8.80 11.49
C SER A 519 -7.16 -9.12 12.86
N GLU A 520 -5.89 -8.79 13.10
CA GLU A 520 -5.27 -9.00 14.43
C GLU A 520 -5.90 -8.08 15.47
N PHE A 521 -6.18 -6.83 15.10
CA PHE A 521 -6.85 -5.88 15.97
C PHE A 521 -8.28 -6.33 16.31
N VAL A 522 -9.07 -6.74 15.31
CA VAL A 522 -10.43 -7.27 15.52
C VAL A 522 -10.42 -8.48 16.46
N VAL A 523 -9.51 -9.44 16.23
CA VAL A 523 -9.37 -10.62 17.10
C VAL A 523 -8.95 -10.22 18.52
N ALA A 524 -8.04 -9.26 18.67
CA ALA A 524 -7.59 -8.77 19.97
C ALA A 524 -8.68 -8.04 20.77
N LEU A 525 -9.73 -7.52 20.12
CA LEU A 525 -10.90 -6.95 20.79
C LEU A 525 -11.98 -8.00 21.13
N LYS A 526 -11.99 -9.16 20.48
CA LYS A 526 -12.94 -10.25 20.75
C LYS A 526 -12.43 -11.27 21.76
N ASN A 527 -11.15 -11.60 21.72
CA ASN A 527 -10.57 -12.68 22.50
C ASN A 527 -9.52 -12.18 23.50
N PRO A 528 -9.50 -12.71 24.74
CA PRO A 528 -8.43 -12.44 25.68
C PRO A 528 -7.10 -12.96 25.13
N ASN A 529 -6.22 -12.04 24.72
CA ASN A 529 -4.92 -12.39 24.18
C ASN A 529 -3.89 -12.43 25.32
N SER A 530 -3.52 -13.63 25.76
CA SER A 530 -2.55 -13.85 26.85
C SER A 530 -1.21 -13.15 26.62
N ARG A 531 -0.78 -12.98 25.35
CA ARG A 531 0.47 -12.27 25.02
C ARG A 531 0.41 -10.76 25.26
N LEU A 532 -0.78 -10.15 25.18
CA LEU A 532 -0.97 -8.72 25.47
C LEU A 532 -1.07 -8.44 26.98
N VAL A 533 -1.51 -9.45 27.75
CA VAL A 533 -1.74 -9.35 29.20
C VAL A 533 -0.49 -9.72 30.01
N ASN A 534 0.36 -10.64 29.53
CA ASN A 534 1.51 -11.16 30.28
C ASN A 534 2.69 -10.19 30.52
N ASN A 535 2.55 -8.89 30.23
CA ASN A 535 3.64 -7.90 30.41
C ASN A 535 3.44 -7.01 31.65
N ASP A 536 2.92 -7.59 32.74
CA ASP A 536 2.54 -6.90 33.98
C ASP A 536 3.70 -6.55 34.92
N TYR A 537 4.94 -6.47 34.43
CA TYR A 537 6.02 -5.88 35.23
C TYR A 537 6.00 -4.35 35.08
N VAL A 538 5.11 -3.69 35.82
CA VAL A 538 5.18 -2.24 36.01
C VAL A 538 6.22 -1.96 37.11
N PRO A 539 7.35 -1.29 36.81
CA PRO A 539 8.37 -0.99 37.81
C PRO A 539 7.76 -0.24 39.01
N LEU A 540 8.21 -0.56 40.22
CA LEU A 540 7.70 0.02 41.47
C LEU A 540 7.67 1.56 41.45
N ILE A 541 8.63 2.19 40.77
CA ILE A 541 8.74 3.64 40.62
C ILE A 541 7.59 4.26 39.82
N LYS A 542 7.00 3.52 38.88
CA LYS A 542 5.80 3.93 38.13
C LYS A 542 4.51 3.65 38.90
N ARG A 543 4.49 2.61 39.75
CA ARG A 543 3.31 2.25 40.57
C ARG A 543 3.13 3.15 41.78
N ASN A 544 4.21 3.47 42.49
CA ASN A 544 4.16 4.31 43.68
C ASN A 544 5.49 5.06 43.84
N PRO A 545 5.69 6.17 43.10
CA PRO A 545 6.96 6.90 43.10
C PRO A 545 7.35 7.39 44.50
N ILE A 546 6.38 7.80 45.30
CA ILE A 546 6.59 8.30 46.67
C ILE A 546 7.18 7.20 47.56
N ARG A 547 6.59 5.99 47.56
CA ARG A 547 7.12 4.87 48.37
C ARG A 547 8.52 4.44 47.95
N VAL A 548 8.83 4.49 46.66
CA VAL A 548 10.18 4.14 46.17
C VAL A 548 11.20 5.17 46.67
N TRP A 549 10.90 6.46 46.57
CA TRP A 549 11.77 7.51 47.11
C TRP A 549 11.93 7.41 48.63
N GLN A 550 10.86 7.10 49.36
CA GLN A 550 10.93 6.86 50.82
C GLN A 550 11.87 5.70 51.16
N LEU A 551 11.82 4.61 50.41
CA LEU A 551 12.67 3.43 50.62
C LEU A 551 14.14 3.73 50.31
N ILE A 552 14.41 4.43 49.20
CA ILE A 552 15.76 4.87 48.83
C ILE A 552 16.32 5.80 49.90
N SER A 553 15.55 6.78 50.36
CA SER A 553 15.97 7.69 51.43
C SER A 553 16.22 6.97 52.75
N ALA A 554 15.39 5.99 53.11
CA ALA A 554 15.59 5.17 54.32
C ALA A 554 16.87 4.32 54.24
N CYS A 555 17.14 3.70 53.08
CA CYS A 555 18.38 2.95 52.85
C CYS A 555 19.62 3.86 52.92
N LEU A 556 19.56 5.06 52.33
CA LEU A 556 20.65 6.04 52.41
C LEU A 556 20.88 6.52 53.85
N LEU A 557 19.82 6.75 54.62
CA LEU A 557 19.92 7.11 56.04
C LEU A 557 20.61 5.99 56.84
N ALA A 558 20.16 4.74 56.67
CA ALA A 558 20.74 3.59 57.34
C ALA A 558 22.21 3.38 56.96
N SER A 559 22.55 3.55 55.68
CA SER A 559 23.94 3.48 55.20
C SER A 559 24.79 4.58 55.82
N ASN A 560 24.30 5.82 55.93
CA ASN A 560 25.04 6.90 56.57
C ASN A 560 25.25 6.65 58.06
N ILE A 561 24.23 6.13 58.77
CA ILE A 561 24.37 5.75 60.19
C ILE A 561 25.41 4.64 60.36
N LEU A 562 25.40 3.63 59.47
CA LEU A 562 26.39 2.56 59.48
C LEU A 562 27.81 3.10 59.22
N ILE A 563 27.98 4.00 58.25
CA ILE A 563 29.27 4.63 57.97
C ILE A 563 29.74 5.45 59.17
N ILE A 564 28.86 6.24 59.80
CA ILE A 564 29.19 6.97 61.02
C ILE A 564 29.62 6.02 62.13
N TYR A 565 28.92 4.90 62.32
CA TYR A 565 29.28 3.87 63.30
C TYR A 565 30.62 3.17 63.00
N ILE A 566 30.99 3.01 61.73
CA ILE A 566 32.26 2.40 61.32
C ILE A 566 33.43 3.40 61.46
N VAL A 567 33.17 4.70 61.28
CA VAL A 567 34.18 5.76 61.31
C VAL A 567 34.36 6.37 62.71
N SER A 568 33.39 6.22 63.60
CA SER A 568 33.45 6.59 65.03
C SER A 568 34.00 5.44 65.86
#